data_AF-A0A9W8HTR6-F1
#
_entry.id   AF-A0A9W8HTR6-F1
#
_cell.length_a   1.000
_cell.length_b   1.000
_cell.length_c   1.000
_cell.angle_alpha   90.00
_cell.angle_beta   90.00
_cell.angle_gamma   90.00
#
_symmetry.space_group_name_H-M   'P 1'
#
loop_
_entity.id
_entity.type
_entity.pdbx_description
1 polymer ?
#
loop_
_entity_poly.entity_id
_entity_poly.type
_entity_poly.pdbx_seq_one_letter_code
_entity_poly.pdbx_strand_id
1 'polypeptide(L)'
;MQALHRYIETVSVNDLEPVLQSMRQYGKDWSDYTPATLRGLEESVQRQELPTFLTIEERITLAFLRADNDIKNSRWSDGEGSTACTAMIWDAEGLPFWSRDSQINLVVSSVGDSKAILCKKDKHGGLAVALNTLHHPEVREERERLQRHGAFFSRDSFGEERAMARVANTRAFGDWQVKRFGVVAEPEIHHHELQGDEAAFLVIASDGVTGVLTDQEIVDIAKGCSTPSTAARKIVDIAERMGSDDNMTAQVLRLPGWECPLKDLTALHRQTRLESVERVRRLRGSMLLGHHGGGSSAQESSDGAAIRLATPERLLKRVFTTHQRPRRPQGNASSNGLMQGLQLTVGQIQQRVRASGCRLTLVAEPEELELNTDENSGSVMAVPEVMRMTLSVLGMAGARMGAADRDCVLTEEQENTKLSLQETDKAWRLIGLHVIEA
;
A
#
# COMPACT_ATOMS: atom_id res chain seq x y z
N MET A 1 -1.47 9.36 11.08
CA MET A 1 -0.57 9.48 9.92
C MET A 1 -1.20 9.23 8.53
N GLN A 2 -2.37 8.58 8.43
CA GLN A 2 -3.07 8.25 7.17
C GLN A 2 -3.51 9.46 6.29
N ALA A 3 -3.05 10.67 6.59
CA ALA A 3 -3.49 11.91 5.97
C ALA A 3 -2.36 12.93 5.69
N LEU A 4 -1.10 12.52 5.53
CA LEU A 4 -0.01 13.44 5.16
C LEU A 4 -0.31 14.19 3.83
N HIS A 5 -1.12 13.61 2.94
CA HIS A 5 -1.67 14.30 1.77
C HIS A 5 -2.48 15.56 2.13
N ARG A 6 -3.29 15.48 3.20
CA ARG A 6 -4.05 16.63 3.70
C ARG A 6 -3.13 17.71 4.24
N TYR A 7 -2.03 17.32 4.89
CA TYR A 7 -1.04 18.30 5.33
C TYR A 7 -0.44 19.05 4.14
N ILE A 8 -0.04 18.33 3.08
CA ILE A 8 0.49 18.94 1.85
C ILE A 8 -0.54 19.92 1.25
N GLU A 9 -1.82 19.53 1.19
CA GLU A 9 -2.90 20.37 0.64
C GLU A 9 -3.22 21.60 1.51
N THR A 10 -3.12 21.49 2.84
CA THR A 10 -3.62 22.51 3.79
C THR A 10 -2.55 23.42 4.38
N VAL A 11 -1.26 23.06 4.28
CA VAL A 11 -0.20 23.90 4.85
C VAL A 11 -0.12 25.28 4.20
N SER A 12 0.20 26.25 5.05
CA SER A 12 0.26 27.66 4.74
C SER A 12 1.51 28.30 5.34
N VAL A 13 1.85 29.52 4.91
CA VAL A 13 3.01 30.26 5.43
C VAL A 13 2.93 30.46 6.95
N ASN A 14 1.71 30.55 7.51
CA ASN A 14 1.49 30.73 8.94
C ASN A 14 1.97 29.54 9.79
N ASP A 15 2.13 28.36 9.17
CA ASP A 15 2.59 27.16 9.86
C ASP A 15 4.12 27.13 10.02
N LEU A 16 4.86 28.00 9.32
CA LEU A 16 6.32 28.02 9.32
C LEU A 16 6.90 28.29 10.72
N GLU A 17 6.48 29.37 11.36
CA GLU A 17 7.05 29.79 12.64
C GLU A 17 6.83 28.75 13.75
N PRO A 18 5.60 28.21 13.97
CA PRO A 18 5.40 27.12 14.92
C PRO A 18 6.27 25.90 14.64
N VAL A 19 6.48 25.57 13.36
CA VAL A 19 7.29 24.43 12.94
C VAL A 19 8.76 24.62 13.28
N LEU A 20 9.33 25.77 12.91
CA LEU A 20 10.73 26.09 13.20
C LEU A 20 10.98 26.18 14.70
N GLN A 21 10.07 26.79 15.46
CA GLN A 21 10.17 26.86 16.91
C GLN A 21 10.25 25.48 17.57
N SER A 22 9.45 24.51 17.10
CA SER A 22 9.50 23.14 17.62
C SER A 22 10.86 22.47 17.38
N MET A 23 11.45 22.64 16.19
CA MET A 23 12.78 22.10 15.88
C MET A 23 13.89 22.77 16.69
N ARG A 24 13.81 24.10 16.84
CA ARG A 24 14.79 24.90 17.60
C ARG A 24 14.82 24.55 19.09
N GLN A 25 13.77 23.90 19.61
CA GLN A 25 13.72 23.40 20.98
C GLN A 25 14.47 22.07 21.20
N TYR A 26 14.97 21.41 20.15
CA TYR A 26 15.70 20.14 20.29
C TYR A 26 17.03 20.27 21.02
N GLY A 27 17.69 21.43 20.95
CA GLY A 27 18.94 21.68 21.66
C GLY A 27 19.61 22.96 21.18
N LYS A 28 20.76 23.29 21.79
CA LYS A 28 21.53 24.50 21.44
C LYS A 28 21.95 24.52 19.98
N ASP A 29 22.37 23.37 19.45
CA ASP A 29 22.82 23.21 18.07
C ASP A 29 21.68 23.37 17.04
N TRP A 30 20.43 23.36 17.51
CA TRP A 30 19.24 23.56 16.67
C TRP A 30 18.69 24.98 16.73
N SER A 31 19.22 25.85 17.60
CA SER A 31 18.59 27.13 17.94
C SER A 31 18.42 28.09 16.76
N ASP A 32 19.28 27.98 15.74
CA ASP A 32 19.26 28.74 14.49
C ASP A 32 19.03 27.83 13.26
N TYR A 33 18.66 26.56 13.46
CA TYR A 33 18.47 25.63 12.36
C TYR A 33 17.20 25.97 11.57
N THR A 34 17.36 26.02 10.24
CA THR A 34 16.27 26.09 9.27
C THR A 34 16.58 25.14 8.10
N PRO A 35 15.63 24.23 7.75
CA PRO A 35 15.71 23.36 6.58
C PRO A 35 16.09 24.14 5.32
N ALA A 36 16.95 23.58 4.47
CA ALA A 36 17.47 24.30 3.30
C ALA A 36 16.36 24.79 2.36
N THR A 37 15.30 23.97 2.19
CA THR A 37 14.12 24.28 1.38
C THR A 37 13.26 25.41 1.95
N LEU A 38 13.32 25.69 3.26
CA LEU A 38 12.51 26.71 3.93
C LEU A 38 13.25 28.01 4.22
N ARG A 39 14.57 28.09 3.98
CA ARG A 39 15.38 29.30 4.27
C ARG A 39 14.87 30.53 3.51
N GLY A 40 14.59 30.38 2.22
CA GLY A 40 14.06 31.47 1.39
C GLY A 40 12.69 31.96 1.89
N LEU A 41 11.85 31.03 2.32
CA LEU A 41 10.54 31.34 2.90
C LEU A 41 10.69 32.08 4.24
N GLU A 42 11.58 31.64 5.13
CA GLU A 42 11.85 32.31 6.41
C GLU A 42 12.36 33.74 6.19
N GLU A 43 13.31 33.95 5.28
CA GLU A 43 13.80 35.29 4.94
C GLU A 43 12.67 36.21 4.44
N SER A 44 11.78 35.68 3.60
CA SER A 44 10.64 36.43 3.06
C SER A 44 9.65 36.81 4.15
N VAL A 45 9.36 35.90 5.07
CA VAL A 45 8.51 36.17 6.26
C VAL A 45 9.15 37.23 7.17
N GLN A 46 10.47 37.16 7.40
CA GLN A 46 11.20 38.15 8.20
C GLN A 46 11.16 39.55 7.58
N ARG A 47 11.16 39.64 6.24
CA ARG A 47 11.00 40.90 5.49
C ARG A 47 9.56 41.39 5.38
N GLN A 48 8.59 40.66 5.95
CA GLN A 48 7.15 40.90 5.81
C GLN A 48 6.64 40.82 4.36
N GLU A 49 7.36 40.09 3.50
CA GLU A 49 7.01 39.84 2.10
C GLU A 49 6.43 38.43 1.98
N LEU A 50 5.15 38.28 2.35
CA LEU A 50 4.49 36.97 2.31
C LEU A 50 4.28 36.50 0.87
N PRO A 51 4.83 35.34 0.47
CA PRO A 51 4.60 34.82 -0.86
C PRO A 51 3.14 34.41 -1.04
N THR A 52 2.63 34.59 -2.26
CA THR A 52 1.24 34.24 -2.59
C THR A 52 1.04 32.73 -2.65
N PHE A 53 2.08 31.98 -3.01
CA PHE A 53 2.06 30.52 -3.09
C PHE A 53 3.36 29.94 -2.54
N LEU A 54 3.27 28.75 -1.96
CA LEU A 54 4.43 27.94 -1.59
C LEU A 54 4.86 27.11 -2.81
N THR A 55 6.17 26.97 -2.99
CA THR A 55 6.72 25.95 -3.89
C THR A 55 6.34 24.55 -3.43
N ILE A 56 6.46 23.55 -4.31
CA ILE A 56 6.14 22.16 -3.98
C ILE A 56 7.07 21.66 -2.86
N GLU A 57 8.34 22.03 -2.91
CA GLU A 57 9.39 21.65 -1.99
C GLU A 57 9.16 22.27 -0.60
N GLU A 58 8.85 23.57 -0.55
CA GLU A 58 8.48 24.25 0.70
C GLU A 58 7.22 23.62 1.30
N ARG A 59 6.20 23.37 0.47
CA ARG A 59 4.93 22.76 0.90
C ARG A 59 5.12 21.35 1.44
N ILE A 60 5.86 20.49 0.75
CA ILE A 60 6.15 19.13 1.20
C ILE A 60 6.98 19.16 2.49
N THR A 61 8.05 19.97 2.54
CA THR A 61 8.90 20.07 3.72
C THR A 61 8.10 20.54 4.93
N LEU A 62 7.33 21.62 4.77
CA LEU A 62 6.50 22.17 5.83
C LEU A 62 5.42 21.19 6.28
N ALA A 63 4.81 20.44 5.35
CA ALA A 63 3.82 19.41 5.65
C ALA A 63 4.40 18.26 6.48
N PHE A 64 5.59 17.76 6.13
CA PHE A 64 6.26 16.71 6.90
C PHE A 64 6.60 17.21 8.31
N LEU A 65 7.21 18.38 8.43
CA LEU A 65 7.59 18.90 9.74
C LEU A 65 6.39 19.26 10.62
N ARG A 66 5.33 19.82 10.03
CA ARG A 66 4.06 20.08 10.71
C ARG A 66 3.40 18.78 11.18
N ALA A 67 3.36 17.76 10.31
CA ALA A 67 2.82 16.46 10.68
C ALA A 67 3.63 15.84 11.84
N ASP A 68 4.96 15.91 11.83
CA ASP A 68 5.81 15.43 12.94
C ASP A 68 5.48 16.15 14.27
N ASN A 69 5.27 17.47 14.23
CA ASN A 69 4.88 18.24 15.40
C ASN A 69 3.48 17.88 15.92
N ASP A 70 2.52 17.66 15.02
CA ASP A 70 1.18 17.24 15.41
C ASP A 70 1.20 15.82 16.01
N ILE A 71 2.03 14.92 15.47
CA ILE A 71 2.20 13.56 16.02
C ILE A 71 2.80 13.64 17.42
N LYS A 72 3.77 14.54 17.68
CA LYS A 72 4.36 14.77 19.02
C LYS A 72 3.33 15.14 20.07
N ASN A 73 2.32 15.90 19.66
CA ASN A 73 1.20 16.31 20.52
C ASN A 73 0.09 15.25 20.60
N SER A 74 0.27 14.10 19.94
CA SER A 74 -0.70 13.02 19.83
C SER A 74 -0.23 11.74 20.58
N ARG A 75 -0.86 10.59 20.28
CA ARG A 75 -0.82 9.35 21.07
C ARG A 75 0.50 8.56 21.03
N TRP A 76 1.54 9.05 20.36
CA TRP A 76 2.77 8.27 20.15
C TRP A 76 3.67 8.32 21.38
N SER A 77 4.33 7.19 21.66
CA SER A 77 5.38 7.14 22.67
C SER A 77 6.64 7.82 22.13
N ASP A 78 7.44 8.39 23.04
CA ASP A 78 8.70 9.09 22.72
C ASP A 78 9.74 8.27 21.92
N GLY A 79 9.59 6.94 21.91
CA GLY A 79 10.47 6.01 21.20
C GLY A 79 9.83 5.31 19.99
N GLU A 80 8.62 5.70 19.61
CA GLU A 80 7.95 5.20 18.40
C GLU A 80 8.33 6.09 17.22
N GLY A 81 8.53 5.45 16.06
CA GLY A 81 8.98 6.11 14.84
C GLY A 81 8.34 5.49 13.62
N SER A 82 8.39 6.22 12.50
CA SER A 82 7.86 5.71 11.24
C SER A 82 8.55 6.34 10.04
N THR A 83 8.66 5.54 8.99
CA THR A 83 9.14 5.97 7.68
C THR A 83 7.97 6.46 6.84
N ALA A 84 8.26 7.34 5.89
CA ALA A 84 7.28 7.73 4.89
C ALA A 84 7.95 7.85 3.53
N CYS A 85 7.25 7.38 2.51
CA CYS A 85 7.61 7.58 1.12
C CYS A 85 6.34 7.97 0.37
N THR A 86 6.38 9.13 -0.28
CA THR A 86 5.23 9.68 -1.00
C THR A 86 5.61 9.96 -2.44
N ALA A 87 4.65 9.78 -3.34
CA ALA A 87 4.81 10.09 -4.75
C ALA A 87 3.65 11.00 -5.19
N MET A 88 4.01 12.22 -5.59
CA MET A 88 3.09 13.18 -6.18
C MET A 88 3.27 13.19 -7.68
N ILE A 89 2.15 13.05 -8.40
CA ILE A 89 2.15 12.88 -9.84
C ILE A 89 1.11 13.81 -10.44
N TRP A 90 1.52 14.55 -11.46
CA TRP A 90 0.63 15.38 -12.27
C TRP A 90 1.14 15.44 -13.70
N ASP A 91 0.26 15.81 -14.62
CA ASP A 91 0.61 16.06 -16.00
C ASP A 91 0.89 17.56 -16.22
N ALA A 92 1.89 17.89 -17.02
CA ALA A 92 2.25 19.27 -17.31
C ALA A 92 1.17 20.03 -18.09
N GLU A 93 0.39 19.32 -18.92
CA GLU A 93 -0.62 19.88 -19.84
C GLU A 93 -2.06 19.64 -19.35
N GLY A 94 -2.23 19.02 -18.17
CA GLY A 94 -3.54 18.68 -17.59
C GLY A 94 -4.21 17.45 -18.19
N LEU A 95 -3.47 16.63 -18.96
CA LEU A 95 -3.95 15.34 -19.43
C LEU A 95 -4.04 14.32 -18.28
N PRO A 96 -4.87 13.28 -18.42
CA PRO A 96 -4.83 12.18 -17.46
C PRO A 96 -3.43 11.53 -17.45
N PHE A 97 -2.84 11.36 -16.26
CA PHE A 97 -1.47 10.82 -16.10
C PHE A 97 -1.26 9.42 -16.70
N TRP A 98 -2.34 8.68 -16.99
CA TRP A 98 -2.29 7.37 -17.63
C TRP A 98 -2.33 7.46 -19.17
N SER A 99 -2.44 8.65 -19.75
CA SER A 99 -2.42 8.87 -21.19
C SER A 99 -1.01 8.64 -21.75
N ARG A 100 -0.91 8.10 -22.96
CA ARG A 100 0.39 7.90 -23.64
C ARG A 100 1.04 9.21 -24.07
N ASP A 101 0.25 10.27 -24.21
CA ASP A 101 0.73 11.61 -24.58
C ASP A 101 1.01 12.49 -23.35
N SER A 102 0.86 11.92 -22.14
CA SER A 102 1.11 12.68 -20.90
C SER A 102 2.59 13.00 -20.70
N GLN A 103 2.85 14.21 -20.24
CA GLN A 103 4.14 14.65 -19.72
C GLN A 103 4.05 14.65 -18.21
N ILE A 104 4.48 13.55 -17.61
CA ILE A 104 4.28 13.29 -16.20
C ILE A 104 5.41 13.91 -15.40
N ASN A 105 5.06 14.80 -14.50
CA ASN A 105 5.92 15.25 -13.43
C ASN A 105 5.69 14.36 -12.21
N LEU A 106 6.77 13.80 -11.67
CA LEU A 106 6.79 12.91 -10.53
C LEU A 106 7.73 13.49 -9.47
N VAL A 107 7.19 13.80 -8.31
CA VAL A 107 7.95 14.21 -7.14
C VAL A 107 7.87 13.12 -6.09
N VAL A 108 9.03 12.57 -5.73
CA VAL A 108 9.16 11.59 -4.65
C VAL A 108 9.73 12.30 -3.43
N SER A 109 9.05 12.17 -2.29
CA SER A 109 9.56 12.67 -1.02
C SER A 109 9.58 11.57 0.03
N SER A 110 10.68 11.48 0.78
CA SER A 110 10.85 10.37 1.72
C SER A 110 11.62 10.73 2.98
N VAL A 111 11.32 10.00 4.07
CA VAL A 111 12.09 9.89 5.30
C VAL A 111 12.15 8.41 5.69
N GLY A 112 13.34 7.93 6.06
CA GLY A 112 13.59 6.52 6.38
C GLY A 112 14.08 5.69 5.20
N ASP A 113 13.76 4.39 5.23
CA ASP A 113 14.25 3.33 4.33
C ASP A 113 13.18 2.75 3.39
N SER A 114 11.95 3.28 3.43
CA SER A 114 10.94 3.00 2.42
C SER A 114 11.42 3.48 1.04
N LYS A 115 11.21 2.65 0.01
CA LYS A 115 11.82 2.88 -1.31
C LYS A 115 10.78 3.04 -2.42
N ALA A 116 11.01 4.01 -3.30
CA ALA A 116 10.30 4.20 -4.56
C ALA A 116 11.15 3.70 -5.74
N ILE A 117 10.59 2.81 -6.55
CA ILE A 117 11.28 2.12 -7.66
C ILE A 117 10.45 2.28 -8.94
N LEU A 118 11.02 2.94 -9.93
CA LEU A 118 10.42 3.12 -11.24
C LEU A 118 10.86 2.00 -12.20
N CYS A 119 9.90 1.42 -12.92
CA CYS A 119 10.20 0.56 -14.06
C CYS A 119 10.30 1.41 -15.33
N LYS A 120 11.51 1.85 -15.66
CA LYS A 120 11.78 2.51 -16.95
C LYS A 120 11.87 1.47 -18.06
N LYS A 121 11.35 1.79 -19.24
CA LYS A 121 11.55 0.97 -20.43
C LYS A 121 12.99 1.07 -20.89
N ASP A 122 13.56 -0.07 -21.23
CA ASP A 122 14.85 -0.20 -21.86
C ASP A 122 14.75 -1.18 -23.04
N LYS A 123 15.74 -1.13 -23.95
CA LYS A 123 15.84 -2.01 -25.12
C LYS A 123 15.91 -3.48 -24.73
N HIS A 124 16.43 -3.80 -23.55
CA HIS A 124 16.63 -5.17 -23.08
C HIS A 124 15.52 -5.67 -22.14
N GLY A 125 14.57 -4.82 -21.77
CA GLY A 125 13.52 -5.12 -20.79
C GLY A 125 13.14 -3.86 -20.00
N GLY A 126 12.45 -4.01 -18.88
CA GLY A 126 12.25 -2.87 -17.97
C GLY A 126 13.40 -2.80 -16.96
N LEU A 127 14.03 -1.64 -16.85
CA LEU A 127 15.10 -1.39 -15.89
C LEU A 127 14.51 -0.80 -14.61
N ALA A 128 14.91 -1.34 -13.46
CA ALA A 128 14.58 -0.75 -12.18
C ALA A 128 15.45 0.49 -11.90
N VAL A 129 14.81 1.60 -11.57
CA VAL A 129 15.46 2.86 -11.20
C VAL A 129 14.93 3.29 -9.85
N ALA A 130 15.81 3.33 -8.83
CA ALA A 130 15.47 3.88 -7.53
C ALA A 130 15.27 5.40 -7.63
N LEU A 131 14.18 5.91 -7.05
CA LEU A 131 13.81 7.32 -7.09
C LEU A 131 14.13 8.08 -5.79
N ASN A 132 14.59 7.39 -4.76
CA ASN A 132 15.02 7.98 -3.51
C ASN A 132 16.25 7.27 -2.92
N THR A 133 17.00 7.98 -2.09
CA THR A 133 18.08 7.39 -1.29
C THR A 133 17.55 6.92 0.06
N LEU A 134 18.17 5.87 0.62
CA LEU A 134 17.76 5.32 1.91
C LEU A 134 18.47 6.07 3.04
N HIS A 135 17.72 6.49 4.05
CA HIS A 135 18.26 7.27 5.16
C HIS A 135 18.88 6.37 6.24
N HIS A 136 20.13 5.97 6.04
CA HIS A 136 20.86 5.06 6.93
C HIS A 136 22.21 5.64 7.38
N PRO A 137 22.76 5.28 8.56
CA PRO A 137 24.06 5.75 9.04
C PRO A 137 25.25 5.49 8.12
N GLU A 138 25.13 4.56 7.17
CA GLU A 138 26.17 4.31 6.16
C GLU A 138 26.23 5.40 5.09
N VAL A 139 25.15 6.18 4.91
CA VAL A 139 25.16 7.35 4.04
C VAL A 139 25.98 8.46 4.69
N ARG A 140 27.01 8.91 3.97
CA ARG A 140 27.99 9.88 4.48
C ARG A 140 27.35 11.17 4.97
N GLU A 141 26.45 11.76 4.19
CA GLU A 141 25.81 13.04 4.53
C GLU A 141 24.95 12.94 5.80
N GLU A 142 24.22 11.82 5.93
CA GLU A 142 23.42 11.50 7.12
C GLU A 142 24.31 11.31 8.34
N ARG A 143 25.39 10.52 8.20
CA ARG A 143 26.38 10.32 9.28
C ARG A 143 26.97 11.63 9.74
N GLU A 144 27.44 12.47 8.82
CA GLU A 144 28.05 13.76 9.14
C GLU A 144 27.05 14.68 9.86
N ARG A 145 25.76 14.69 9.46
CA ARG A 145 24.72 15.43 10.18
C ARG A 145 24.58 14.93 11.61
N LEU A 146 24.45 13.62 11.82
CA LEU A 146 24.27 13.04 13.15
C LEU A 146 25.50 13.25 14.04
N GLN A 147 26.72 13.09 13.51
CA GLN A 147 27.97 13.34 14.25
C GLN A 147 28.09 14.79 14.71
N ARG A 148 27.69 15.76 13.87
CA ARG A 148 27.68 17.19 14.22
C ARG A 148 26.79 17.48 15.44
N HIS A 149 25.74 16.68 15.64
CA HIS A 149 24.80 16.79 16.76
C HIS A 149 25.11 15.81 17.90
N GLY A 150 26.34 15.27 17.95
CA GLY A 150 26.83 14.44 19.05
C GLY A 150 26.34 13.00 19.04
N ALA A 151 25.81 12.50 17.93
CA ALA A 151 25.46 11.08 17.82
C ALA A 151 26.69 10.17 17.79
N PHE A 152 26.57 9.00 18.41
CA PHE A 152 27.49 7.88 18.24
C PHE A 152 26.80 6.72 17.51
N PHE A 153 27.60 5.82 16.94
CA PHE A 153 27.10 4.68 16.17
C PHE A 153 27.60 3.38 16.79
N SER A 154 26.75 2.36 16.76
CA SER A 154 27.08 1.01 17.20
C SER A 154 26.48 -0.01 16.24
N ARG A 155 27.24 -1.05 15.93
CA ARG A 155 26.71 -2.20 15.18
C ARG A 155 26.05 -3.18 16.13
N ASP A 156 24.88 -3.67 15.76
CA ASP A 156 24.18 -4.72 16.50
C ASP A 156 24.74 -6.13 16.19
N SER A 157 24.12 -7.15 16.77
CA SER A 157 24.53 -8.55 16.59
C SER A 157 24.25 -9.09 15.17
N PHE A 158 23.40 -8.40 14.41
CA PHE A 158 23.09 -8.71 13.01
C PHE A 158 23.97 -7.93 12.02
N GLY A 159 24.85 -7.05 12.54
CA GLY A 159 25.79 -6.25 11.77
C GLY A 159 25.22 -4.92 11.27
N GLU A 160 23.96 -4.60 11.61
CA GLU A 160 23.29 -3.36 11.25
C GLU A 160 23.80 -2.22 12.12
N GLU A 161 24.07 -1.07 11.51
CA GLU A 161 24.60 0.09 12.22
C GLU A 161 23.46 0.98 12.70
N ARG A 162 23.40 1.23 14.01
CA ARG A 162 22.34 2.01 14.64
C ARG A 162 22.90 3.30 15.24
N ALA A 163 22.23 4.41 14.99
CA ALA A 163 22.50 5.68 15.64
C ALA A 163 22.00 5.63 17.09
N MET A 164 22.80 6.18 18.02
CA MET A 164 22.53 6.17 19.45
C MET A 164 22.27 4.77 20.04
N ALA A 165 22.75 3.71 19.37
CA ALA A 165 22.43 2.32 19.65
C ALA A 165 20.92 1.99 19.63
N ARG A 166 20.12 2.74 18.86
CA ARG A 166 18.66 2.65 18.89
C ARG A 166 18.03 2.57 17.51
N VAL A 167 18.23 3.60 16.68
CA VAL A 167 17.53 3.74 15.40
C VAL A 167 18.45 3.38 14.23
N ALA A 168 17.93 2.60 13.29
CA ALA A 168 18.59 2.32 12.01
C ALA A 168 18.34 3.44 11.00
N ASN A 169 17.19 4.11 11.09
CA ASN A 169 16.85 5.24 10.22
C ASN A 169 17.40 6.58 10.74
N THR A 170 18.04 7.35 9.86
CA THR A 170 18.59 8.68 10.19
C THR A 170 17.60 9.82 9.97
N ARG A 171 16.49 9.54 9.28
CA ARG A 171 15.33 10.41 9.16
C ARG A 171 14.06 9.60 9.42
N ALA A 172 13.16 10.15 10.21
CA ALA A 172 11.91 9.50 10.57
C ALA A 172 10.93 10.53 11.13
N PHE A 173 9.65 10.20 11.06
CA PHE A 173 8.64 10.80 11.94
C PHE A 173 8.74 10.15 13.31
N GLY A 174 8.42 10.89 14.37
CA GLY A 174 8.51 10.35 15.73
C GLY A 174 9.93 10.35 16.28
N ASP A 175 10.37 9.32 17.01
CA ASP A 175 11.76 9.17 17.46
C ASP A 175 12.31 10.39 18.25
N TRP A 176 11.46 11.08 19.04
CA TRP A 176 11.82 12.34 19.70
C TRP A 176 13.04 12.24 20.62
N GLN A 177 13.30 11.06 21.19
CA GLN A 177 14.47 10.82 22.03
C GLN A 177 15.79 10.95 21.28
N VAL A 178 15.78 10.82 19.95
CA VAL A 178 16.96 10.91 19.10
C VAL A 178 16.97 12.11 18.13
N LYS A 179 15.87 12.87 18.04
CA LYS A 179 15.80 14.11 17.22
C LYS A 179 16.91 15.10 17.56
N ARG A 180 17.21 15.30 18.86
CA ARG A 180 18.30 16.19 19.31
C ARG A 180 19.68 15.79 18.80
N PHE A 181 19.88 14.52 18.43
CA PHE A 181 21.13 13.96 17.93
C PHE A 181 21.21 13.92 16.40
N GLY A 182 20.34 14.64 15.68
CA GLY A 182 20.43 14.75 14.22
C GLY A 182 19.41 13.93 13.42
N VAL A 183 18.54 13.17 14.08
CA VAL A 183 17.38 12.55 13.40
C VAL A 183 16.36 13.64 13.08
N VAL A 184 15.81 13.65 11.87
CA VAL A 184 14.88 14.69 11.41
C VAL A 184 13.70 14.11 10.65
N ALA A 185 12.56 14.80 10.67
CA ALA A 185 11.42 14.54 9.77
C ALA A 185 11.49 15.38 8.48
N GLU A 186 12.62 16.06 8.21
CA GLU A 186 12.84 16.79 6.96
C GLU A 186 12.99 15.81 5.79
N PRO A 187 12.07 15.81 4.81
CA PRO A 187 12.12 14.86 3.71
C PRO A 187 13.26 15.17 2.74
N GLU A 188 13.85 14.12 2.18
CA GLU A 188 14.55 14.24 0.90
C GLU A 188 13.51 14.29 -0.22
N ILE A 189 13.69 15.18 -1.20
CA ILE A 189 12.75 15.41 -2.30
C ILE A 189 13.49 15.26 -3.64
N HIS A 190 12.97 14.42 -4.54
CA HIS A 190 13.50 14.20 -5.88
C HIS A 190 12.43 14.47 -6.94
N HIS A 191 12.86 15.16 -8.00
CA HIS A 191 12.02 15.50 -9.15
C HIS A 191 12.39 14.61 -10.34
N HIS A 192 11.36 14.07 -10.99
CA HIS A 192 11.49 13.24 -12.17
C HIS A 192 10.44 13.68 -13.20
N GLU A 193 10.90 13.91 -14.42
CA GLU A 193 10.02 14.12 -15.56
C GLU A 193 10.00 12.84 -16.40
N LEU A 194 8.80 12.37 -16.73
CA LEU A 194 8.59 11.17 -17.54
C LEU A 194 7.78 11.55 -18.78
N GLN A 195 8.27 11.14 -19.95
CA GLN A 195 7.64 11.42 -21.23
C GLN A 195 6.86 10.22 -21.74
N GLY A 196 5.54 10.39 -21.87
CA GLY A 196 4.64 9.43 -22.47
C GLY A 196 4.75 8.03 -21.89
N ASP A 197 5.19 7.07 -22.71
CA ASP A 197 5.25 5.68 -22.33
C ASP A 197 6.62 5.20 -21.79
N GLU A 198 7.55 6.11 -21.47
CA GLU A 198 8.91 5.77 -21.01
C GLU A 198 8.94 4.92 -19.73
N ALA A 199 7.90 5.00 -18.90
CA ALA A 199 7.79 4.30 -17.64
C ALA A 199 6.54 3.41 -17.61
N ALA A 200 6.71 2.18 -17.15
CA ALA A 200 5.64 1.19 -17.11
C ALA A 200 4.81 1.24 -15.82
N PHE A 201 5.49 1.42 -14.69
CA PHE A 201 4.87 1.55 -13.37
C PHE A 201 5.88 2.07 -12.35
N LEU A 202 5.33 2.54 -11.23
CA LEU A 202 6.05 2.89 -10.02
C LEU A 202 5.69 1.88 -8.92
N VAL A 203 6.68 1.42 -8.17
CA VAL A 203 6.50 0.60 -6.97
C VAL A 203 6.99 1.38 -5.75
N ILE A 204 6.20 1.46 -4.69
CA ILE A 204 6.64 1.93 -3.38
C ILE A 204 6.59 0.73 -2.43
N ALA A 205 7.69 0.45 -1.73
CA ALA A 205 7.79 -0.74 -0.87
C ALA A 205 8.54 -0.46 0.44
N SER A 206 8.19 -1.21 1.50
CA SER A 206 8.91 -1.22 2.77
C SER A 206 10.24 -1.98 2.67
N ASP A 207 11.10 -1.76 3.66
CA ASP A 207 12.30 -2.54 3.96
C ASP A 207 12.01 -4.04 4.14
N GLY A 208 10.86 -4.42 4.71
CA GLY A 208 10.44 -5.82 4.74
C GLY A 208 10.38 -6.48 3.35
N VAL A 209 10.20 -5.71 2.27
CA VAL A 209 10.29 -6.21 0.88
C VAL A 209 11.69 -6.01 0.31
N THR A 210 12.24 -4.80 0.40
CA THR A 210 13.51 -4.42 -0.25
C THR A 210 14.74 -4.99 0.44
N GLY A 211 14.62 -5.45 1.69
CA GLY A 211 15.66 -6.15 2.43
C GLY A 211 15.92 -7.57 1.93
N VAL A 212 14.95 -8.20 1.25
CA VAL A 212 15.09 -9.56 0.69
C VAL A 212 15.06 -9.62 -0.83
N LEU A 213 14.41 -8.65 -1.48
CA LEU A 213 14.33 -8.55 -2.94
C LEU A 213 15.11 -7.35 -3.46
N THR A 214 15.89 -7.56 -4.52
CA THR A 214 16.55 -6.47 -5.24
C THR A 214 15.55 -5.65 -6.04
N ASP A 215 15.87 -4.39 -6.33
CA ASP A 215 15.01 -3.50 -7.12
C ASP A 215 14.59 -4.12 -8.46
N GLN A 216 15.53 -4.78 -9.13
CA GLN A 216 15.26 -5.43 -10.41
C GLN A 216 14.36 -6.66 -10.27
N GLU A 217 14.50 -7.45 -9.20
CA GLU A 217 13.58 -8.56 -8.91
C GLU A 217 12.15 -8.03 -8.68
N ILE A 218 11.99 -6.95 -7.92
CA ILE A 218 10.67 -6.33 -7.65
C ILE A 218 10.00 -5.91 -8.97
N VAL A 219 10.74 -5.21 -9.83
CA VAL A 219 10.25 -4.76 -11.13
C VAL A 219 9.92 -5.94 -12.05
N ASP A 220 10.75 -6.98 -12.08
CA ASP A 220 10.50 -8.17 -12.89
C ASP A 220 9.28 -8.99 -12.42
N ILE A 221 9.07 -9.07 -11.11
CA ILE A 221 7.87 -9.69 -10.52
C ILE A 221 6.60 -8.96 -10.97
N ALA A 222 6.62 -7.62 -10.89
CA ALA A 222 5.46 -6.79 -11.20
C ALA A 222 5.04 -6.85 -12.68
N LYS A 223 6.00 -6.86 -13.61
CA LYS A 223 5.74 -6.97 -15.06
C LYS A 223 4.99 -8.24 -15.45
N GLY A 224 5.24 -9.33 -14.73
CA GLY A 224 4.60 -10.63 -15.01
C GLY A 224 3.12 -10.69 -14.61
N CYS A 225 2.53 -9.58 -14.17
CA CYS A 225 1.17 -9.50 -13.66
C CYS A 225 0.27 -8.64 -14.56
N SER A 226 -1.00 -9.03 -14.67
CA SER A 226 -1.99 -8.30 -15.48
C SER A 226 -2.47 -7.00 -14.82
N THR A 227 -2.54 -6.96 -13.49
CA THR A 227 -3.05 -5.81 -12.73
C THR A 227 -2.07 -5.37 -11.65
N PRO A 228 -2.04 -4.06 -11.30
CA PRO A 228 -1.19 -3.55 -10.23
C PRO A 228 -1.44 -4.22 -8.87
N SER A 229 -2.70 -4.52 -8.54
CA SER A 229 -3.04 -5.23 -7.30
C SER A 229 -2.50 -6.66 -7.26
N THR A 230 -2.41 -7.33 -8.42
CA THR A 230 -1.80 -8.66 -8.51
C THR A 230 -0.28 -8.58 -8.45
N ALA A 231 0.31 -7.54 -9.06
CA ALA A 231 1.74 -7.24 -8.92
C ALA A 231 2.12 -7.01 -7.45
N ALA A 232 1.42 -6.14 -6.73
CA ALA A 232 1.65 -5.83 -5.33
C ALA A 232 1.61 -7.09 -4.44
N ARG A 233 0.55 -7.90 -4.56
CA ARG A 233 0.44 -9.17 -3.81
C ARG A 233 1.57 -10.14 -4.15
N LYS A 234 1.90 -10.29 -5.42
CA LYS A 234 2.96 -11.22 -5.85
C LYS A 234 4.34 -10.78 -5.36
N ILE A 235 4.61 -9.48 -5.27
CA ILE A 235 5.84 -8.95 -4.67
C ILE A 235 5.94 -9.39 -3.21
N VAL A 236 4.88 -9.15 -2.42
CA VAL A 236 4.82 -9.53 -1.00
C VAL A 236 4.94 -11.05 -0.82
N ASP A 237 4.18 -11.84 -1.59
CA ASP A 237 4.22 -13.31 -1.54
C ASP A 237 5.63 -13.87 -1.81
N ILE A 238 6.38 -13.25 -2.72
CA ILE A 238 7.74 -13.68 -3.05
C ILE A 238 8.72 -13.23 -1.97
N ALA A 239 8.57 -12.03 -1.39
CA ALA A 239 9.38 -11.58 -0.27
C ALA A 239 9.22 -12.51 0.96
N GLU A 240 7.99 -12.93 1.27
CA GLU A 240 7.71 -13.90 2.33
C GLU A 240 8.39 -15.26 2.07
N ARG A 241 8.35 -15.73 0.82
CA ARG A 241 9.04 -16.98 0.43
C ARG A 241 10.56 -16.87 0.48
N MET A 242 11.11 -15.69 0.21
CA MET A 242 12.54 -15.40 0.40
C MET A 242 12.94 -15.34 1.87
N GLY A 243 11.97 -15.28 2.79
CA GLY A 243 12.20 -15.31 4.23
C GLY A 243 12.34 -13.95 4.87
N SER A 244 11.59 -12.95 4.38
CA SER A 244 11.38 -11.74 5.17
C SER A 244 10.64 -12.10 6.47
N ASP A 245 11.19 -11.65 7.59
CA ASP A 245 10.62 -11.80 8.93
C ASP A 245 9.95 -10.49 9.42
N ASP A 246 9.77 -9.53 8.51
CA ASP A 246 9.30 -8.17 8.81
C ASP A 246 7.96 -7.84 8.11
N ASN A 247 7.36 -6.71 8.47
CA ASN A 247 6.14 -6.18 7.87
C ASN A 247 6.39 -5.77 6.42
N MET A 248 5.73 -6.49 5.51
CA MET A 248 5.88 -6.30 4.07
C MET A 248 4.73 -5.48 3.50
N THR A 249 5.03 -4.31 2.96
CA THR A 249 4.06 -3.54 2.19
C THR A 249 4.60 -3.16 0.82
N ALA A 250 3.75 -3.28 -0.20
CA ALA A 250 4.06 -2.86 -1.56
C ALA A 250 2.82 -2.21 -2.21
N GLN A 251 3.02 -1.05 -2.82
CA GLN A 251 2.04 -0.39 -3.68
C GLN A 251 2.58 -0.31 -5.10
N VAL A 252 1.73 -0.58 -6.08
CA VAL A 252 2.08 -0.53 -7.50
C VAL A 252 1.14 0.45 -8.19
N LEU A 253 1.71 1.47 -8.81
CA LEU A 253 1.00 2.45 -9.61
C LEU A 253 1.26 2.20 -11.10
N ARG A 254 0.19 2.00 -11.85
CA ARG A 254 0.22 1.87 -13.30
C ARG A 254 0.59 3.20 -13.96
N LEU A 255 1.54 3.16 -14.90
CA LEU A 255 1.91 4.29 -15.77
C LEU A 255 1.64 3.93 -17.25
N PRO A 256 1.73 4.89 -18.20
CA PRO A 256 1.32 4.65 -19.59
C PRO A 256 2.06 3.48 -20.28
N GLY A 257 3.27 3.16 -19.84
CA GLY A 257 4.06 2.05 -20.38
C GLY A 257 3.68 0.65 -19.89
N TRP A 258 2.64 0.48 -19.05
CA TRP A 258 2.30 -0.80 -18.40
C TRP A 258 2.08 -1.97 -19.37
N GLU A 259 1.45 -1.72 -20.52
CA GLU A 259 1.07 -2.77 -21.47
C GLU A 259 2.23 -3.26 -22.33
N CYS A 260 3.40 -2.62 -22.22
CA CYS A 260 4.53 -3.01 -23.04
C CYS A 260 5.12 -4.32 -22.52
N PRO A 261 5.31 -5.32 -23.40
CA PRO A 261 5.92 -6.58 -23.02
C PRO A 261 7.38 -6.33 -22.65
N LEU A 262 7.73 -6.60 -21.40
CA LEU A 262 9.08 -6.44 -20.87
C LEU A 262 9.62 -7.81 -20.44
N LYS A 263 10.87 -8.10 -20.81
CA LYS A 263 11.53 -9.35 -20.42
C LYS A 263 11.82 -9.37 -18.92
N ASP A 264 11.63 -10.54 -18.31
CA ASP A 264 12.06 -10.84 -16.95
C ASP A 264 13.56 -11.18 -16.97
N LEU A 265 14.38 -10.32 -16.36
CA LEU A 265 15.83 -10.44 -16.37
C LEU A 265 16.34 -11.31 -15.21
N THR A 266 15.55 -11.41 -14.13
CA THR A 266 15.94 -12.03 -12.87
C THR A 266 15.34 -13.41 -12.63
N ALA A 267 14.45 -13.91 -13.50
CA ALA A 267 13.73 -15.17 -13.34
C ALA A 267 14.62 -16.34 -12.89
N LEU A 268 15.73 -16.59 -13.59
CA LEU A 268 16.62 -17.72 -13.29
C LEU A 268 17.30 -17.55 -11.92
N HIS A 269 17.88 -16.39 -11.65
CA HIS A 269 18.55 -16.10 -10.38
C HIS A 269 17.56 -16.17 -9.20
N ARG A 270 16.37 -15.59 -9.36
CA ARG A 270 15.30 -15.61 -8.35
C ARG A 270 14.85 -17.04 -8.05
N GLN A 271 14.70 -17.89 -9.06
CA GLN A 271 14.39 -19.30 -8.87
C GLN A 271 15.48 -20.03 -8.07
N THR A 272 16.76 -19.85 -8.44
CA THR A 272 17.87 -20.47 -7.71
C THR A 272 17.94 -20.03 -6.25
N ARG A 273 17.67 -18.74 -5.98
CA ARG A 273 17.58 -18.21 -4.61
C ARG A 273 16.43 -18.84 -3.82
N LEU A 274 15.23 -18.91 -4.40
CA LEU A 274 14.08 -19.54 -3.76
C LEU A 274 14.34 -21.00 -3.42
N GLU A 275 14.88 -21.77 -4.37
CA GLU A 275 15.23 -23.19 -4.15
C GLU A 275 16.27 -23.36 -3.01
N SER A 276 17.21 -22.42 -2.91
CA SER A 276 18.22 -22.40 -1.85
C SER A 276 17.60 -22.13 -0.49
N VAL A 277 16.72 -21.12 -0.39
CA VAL A 277 15.99 -20.79 0.84
C VAL A 277 15.11 -21.95 1.27
N GLU A 278 14.37 -22.57 0.35
CA GLU A 278 13.53 -23.74 0.63
C GLU A 278 14.34 -24.95 1.08
N ARG A 279 15.54 -25.17 0.53
CA ARG A 279 16.44 -26.24 0.96
C ARG A 279 16.90 -26.01 2.40
N VAL A 280 17.31 -24.79 2.75
CA VAL A 280 17.72 -24.43 4.11
C VAL A 280 16.55 -24.57 5.09
N ARG A 281 15.34 -24.11 4.72
CA ARG A 281 14.12 -24.28 5.53
C ARG A 281 13.82 -25.77 5.79
N ARG A 282 13.93 -26.64 4.78
CA ARG A 282 13.75 -28.09 4.94
C ARG A 282 14.77 -28.72 5.88
N LEU A 283 16.05 -28.32 5.79
CA LEU A 283 17.09 -28.82 6.68
C LEU A 283 16.86 -28.37 8.14
N ARG A 284 16.47 -27.10 8.36
CA ARG A 284 16.12 -26.60 9.70
C ARG A 284 14.88 -27.31 10.27
N GLY A 285 13.84 -27.50 9.47
CA GLY A 285 12.64 -28.25 9.86
C GLY A 285 12.96 -29.71 10.21
N SER A 286 13.83 -30.37 9.44
CA SER A 286 14.28 -31.75 9.72
C SER A 286 15.11 -31.86 11.01
N MET A 287 15.83 -30.80 11.40
CA MET A 287 16.67 -30.80 12.60
C MET A 287 15.83 -30.56 13.88
N LEU A 288 14.77 -29.75 13.80
CA LEU A 288 13.84 -29.50 14.91
C LEU A 288 12.98 -30.73 15.28
N LEU A 289 12.73 -31.64 14.33
CA LEU A 289 12.08 -32.93 14.57
C LEU A 289 13.05 -34.04 15.06
N GLY A 290 14.34 -33.73 15.23
CA GLY A 290 15.40 -34.71 15.53
C GLY A 290 15.77 -34.89 17.00
N HIS A 291 14.99 -34.37 17.96
CA HIS A 291 15.31 -34.48 19.39
C HIS A 291 14.08 -34.76 20.28
N HIS A 292 13.36 -35.85 20.00
CA HIS A 292 12.72 -36.66 21.05
C HIS A 292 12.65 -38.12 20.59
N GLY A 293 13.62 -38.91 21.05
CA GLY A 293 13.53 -40.37 21.04
C GLY A 293 12.65 -40.83 22.20
N GLY A 294 11.62 -41.62 21.89
CA GLY A 294 10.75 -42.27 22.86
C GLY A 294 9.53 -42.85 22.17
N GLY A 295 9.63 -44.10 21.73
CA GLY A 295 8.61 -44.76 20.92
C GLY A 295 7.31 -45.05 21.66
N SER A 296 6.20 -44.92 20.93
CA SER A 296 5.06 -45.81 21.06
C SER A 296 4.30 -45.80 19.73
N SER A 297 4.15 -46.98 19.15
CA SER A 297 3.29 -47.27 18.01
C SER A 297 1.84 -46.90 18.33
N ALA A 298 1.32 -45.89 17.65
CA ALA A 298 -0.11 -45.65 17.51
C ALA A 298 -0.42 -45.58 16.01
N GLN A 299 -1.20 -46.55 15.54
CA GLN A 299 -1.91 -46.43 14.27
C GLN A 299 -2.90 -45.28 14.40
N GLU A 300 -2.60 -44.13 13.80
CA GLU A 300 -3.59 -43.09 13.57
C GLU A 300 -4.09 -43.19 12.13
N SER A 301 -5.38 -43.49 12.06
CA SER A 301 -6.25 -43.47 10.90
C SER A 301 -6.10 -42.19 10.09
N SER A 302 -6.00 -42.37 8.78
CA SER A 302 -6.27 -41.36 7.77
C SER A 302 -7.64 -40.73 7.99
N ASP A 303 -7.69 -39.48 8.47
CA ASP A 303 -8.68 -38.46 8.07
C ASP A 303 -8.36 -37.13 8.77
N GLY A 304 -7.43 -36.38 8.16
CA GLY A 304 -7.14 -35.00 8.50
C GLY A 304 -7.20 -34.16 7.23
N ALA A 305 -8.40 -33.98 6.68
CA ALA A 305 -8.61 -33.10 5.53
C ALA A 305 -8.22 -31.67 5.93
N ALA A 306 -7.06 -31.20 5.47
CA ALA A 306 -6.65 -29.81 5.57
C ALA A 306 -7.80 -28.92 5.07
N ILE A 307 -8.39 -28.13 5.97
CA ILE A 307 -9.49 -27.21 5.66
C ILE A 307 -8.90 -26.12 4.76
N ARG A 308 -9.00 -26.34 3.44
CA ARG A 308 -8.68 -25.33 2.44
C ARG A 308 -9.71 -24.21 2.56
N LEU A 309 -9.28 -23.05 3.05
CA LEU A 309 -10.02 -21.79 2.92
C LEU A 309 -10.34 -21.60 1.43
N ALA A 310 -11.62 -21.75 1.09
CA ALA A 310 -12.09 -21.57 -0.27
C ALA A 310 -12.07 -20.06 -0.58
N THR A 311 -11.51 -19.69 -1.73
CA THR A 311 -11.67 -18.33 -2.27
C THR A 311 -13.15 -17.96 -2.34
N PRO A 312 -13.55 -16.70 -2.09
CA PRO A 312 -14.95 -16.27 -2.06
C PRO A 312 -15.73 -16.69 -3.32
N GLU A 313 -15.08 -16.65 -4.46
CA GLU A 313 -15.61 -17.07 -5.77
C GLU A 313 -15.94 -18.57 -5.83
N ARG A 314 -15.13 -19.44 -5.19
CA ARG A 314 -15.40 -20.88 -5.11
C ARG A 314 -16.56 -21.19 -4.16
N LEU A 315 -16.72 -20.41 -3.09
CA LEU A 315 -17.84 -20.49 -2.16
C LEU A 315 -19.15 -20.07 -2.84
N LEU A 316 -19.15 -18.92 -3.55
CA LEU A 316 -20.29 -18.45 -4.34
C LEU A 316 -20.66 -19.48 -5.42
N LYS A 317 -19.68 -20.01 -6.16
CA LYS A 317 -19.93 -21.02 -7.19
C LYS A 317 -20.52 -22.29 -6.58
N ARG A 318 -20.12 -22.72 -5.38
CA ARG A 318 -20.62 -23.92 -4.71
C ARG A 318 -22.03 -23.75 -4.12
N VAL A 319 -22.36 -22.55 -3.65
CA VAL A 319 -23.70 -22.22 -3.10
C VAL A 319 -24.71 -22.03 -4.23
N PHE A 320 -24.34 -21.31 -5.29
CA PHE A 320 -25.26 -20.84 -6.34
C PHE A 320 -25.26 -21.66 -7.64
N THR A 321 -24.34 -22.61 -7.86
CA THR A 321 -24.44 -23.50 -9.03
C THR A 321 -25.25 -24.77 -8.72
N THR A 322 -26.22 -25.08 -9.57
CA THR A 322 -27.01 -26.31 -9.54
C THR A 322 -26.31 -27.40 -10.35
N HIS A 323 -25.73 -28.40 -9.69
CA HIS A 323 -25.42 -29.67 -10.37
C HIS A 323 -26.72 -30.48 -10.55
N GLN A 324 -27.47 -30.22 -11.63
CA GLN A 324 -28.40 -31.22 -12.15
C GLN A 324 -27.84 -31.77 -13.47
N ARG A 325 -27.60 -33.09 -13.51
CA ARG A 325 -27.38 -33.81 -14.77
C ARG A 325 -28.69 -33.75 -15.59
N PRO A 326 -28.67 -33.36 -16.87
CA PRO A 326 -29.89 -33.28 -17.65
C PRO A 326 -30.45 -34.69 -17.92
N ARG A 327 -31.73 -34.92 -17.58
CA ARG A 327 -32.50 -36.07 -18.09
C ARG A 327 -32.99 -35.75 -19.50
N ARG A 328 -32.80 -36.68 -20.45
CA ARG A 328 -33.31 -36.58 -21.84
C ARG A 328 -34.84 -36.46 -21.86
N PRO A 329 -35.45 -35.52 -22.61
CA PRO A 329 -36.87 -35.56 -22.89
C PRO A 329 -37.15 -36.35 -24.19
N GLN A 330 -38.15 -37.23 -24.13
CA GLN A 330 -38.88 -37.75 -25.28
C GLN A 330 -40.06 -36.80 -25.58
N GLY A 331 -40.34 -36.53 -26.85
CA GLY A 331 -41.64 -36.02 -27.30
C GLY A 331 -41.69 -34.55 -27.74
N ASN A 332 -42.33 -34.34 -28.89
CA ASN A 332 -42.39 -33.11 -29.69
C ASN A 332 -43.27 -31.99 -29.07
N ALA A 333 -42.76 -30.75 -29.06
CA ALA A 333 -43.54 -29.52 -29.20
C ALA A 333 -42.62 -28.34 -29.57
N SER A 334 -43.17 -27.41 -30.35
CA SER A 334 -42.52 -26.37 -31.14
C SER A 334 -42.19 -25.06 -30.41
N SER A 335 -41.11 -24.41 -30.89
CA SER A 335 -40.77 -22.97 -30.94
C SER A 335 -40.66 -22.11 -29.67
N ASN A 336 -39.50 -21.41 -29.59
CA ASN A 336 -39.14 -20.25 -28.75
C ASN A 336 -38.95 -20.47 -27.24
N GLY A 337 -37.69 -20.46 -26.78
CA GLY A 337 -37.31 -20.42 -25.38
C GLY A 337 -35.80 -20.26 -25.17
N LEU A 338 -35.32 -19.01 -25.21
CA LEU A 338 -33.99 -18.63 -24.71
C LEU A 338 -34.04 -18.65 -23.17
N MET A 339 -33.19 -19.50 -22.58
CA MET A 339 -32.70 -19.47 -21.18
C MET A 339 -33.72 -18.99 -20.11
N GLN A 340 -34.60 -19.89 -19.65
CA GLN A 340 -35.25 -19.73 -18.35
C GLN A 340 -34.19 -19.85 -17.24
N GLY A 341 -33.98 -18.75 -16.52
CA GLY A 341 -33.06 -18.64 -15.39
C GLY A 341 -33.45 -19.56 -14.23
N LEU A 342 -32.47 -20.28 -13.70
CA LEU A 342 -32.59 -21.08 -12.49
C LEU A 342 -32.85 -20.16 -11.28
N GLN A 343 -34.06 -20.21 -10.71
CA GLN A 343 -34.37 -19.56 -9.44
C GLN A 343 -34.09 -20.53 -8.28
N LEU A 344 -33.25 -20.13 -7.34
CA LEU A 344 -33.04 -20.81 -6.05
C LEU A 344 -33.85 -20.08 -4.99
N THR A 345 -34.56 -20.81 -4.12
CA THR A 345 -35.28 -20.21 -2.99
C THR A 345 -34.34 -19.89 -1.83
N VAL A 346 -34.68 -18.88 -1.02
CA VAL A 346 -33.88 -18.46 0.15
C VAL A 346 -33.63 -19.65 1.10
N GLY A 347 -34.62 -20.51 1.31
CA GLY A 347 -34.46 -21.73 2.11
C GLY A 347 -33.42 -22.72 1.55
N GLN A 348 -33.30 -22.85 0.22
CA GLN A 348 -32.27 -23.70 -0.40
C GLN A 348 -30.87 -23.10 -0.26
N ILE A 349 -30.74 -21.77 -0.26
CA ILE A 349 -29.48 -21.07 -0.01
C ILE A 349 -29.07 -21.26 1.46
N GLN A 350 -30.00 -21.06 2.41
CA GLN A 350 -29.76 -21.26 3.84
C GLN A 350 -29.30 -22.70 4.16
N GLN A 351 -29.96 -23.72 3.59
CA GLN A 351 -29.59 -25.12 3.81
C GLN A 351 -28.17 -25.43 3.30
N ARG A 352 -27.76 -24.84 2.16
CA ARG A 352 -26.42 -25.03 1.58
C ARG A 352 -25.33 -24.28 2.33
N VAL A 353 -25.63 -23.12 2.88
CA VAL A 353 -24.72 -22.34 3.72
C VAL A 353 -24.46 -23.07 5.05
N ARG A 354 -25.51 -23.63 5.67
CA ARG A 354 -25.38 -24.48 6.87
C ARG A 354 -24.49 -25.71 6.61
N ALA A 355 -24.61 -26.35 5.45
CA ALA A 355 -23.76 -27.47 5.04
C ALA A 355 -22.29 -27.10 4.80
N SER A 356 -21.98 -25.82 4.56
CA SER A 356 -20.59 -25.33 4.41
C SER A 356 -19.92 -24.88 5.71
N GLY A 357 -20.64 -24.83 6.83
CA GLY A 357 -20.08 -24.46 8.14
C GLY A 357 -19.65 -22.99 8.27
N CYS A 358 -20.13 -22.09 7.40
CA CYS A 358 -19.78 -20.66 7.39
C CYS A 358 -20.98 -19.80 7.83
N ARG A 359 -20.71 -18.67 8.51
CA ARG A 359 -21.74 -17.67 8.90
C ARG A 359 -21.74 -16.54 7.86
N LEU A 360 -22.90 -16.23 7.28
CA LEU A 360 -23.08 -15.16 6.29
C LEU A 360 -24.18 -14.21 6.75
N THR A 361 -23.93 -12.91 6.60
CA THR A 361 -24.91 -11.83 6.80
C THR A 361 -25.08 -11.07 5.49
N LEU A 362 -26.32 -10.82 5.07
CA LEU A 362 -26.61 -10.00 3.90
C LEU A 362 -26.99 -8.60 4.38
N VAL A 363 -26.27 -7.59 3.89
CA VAL A 363 -26.59 -6.19 4.16
C VAL A 363 -27.15 -5.59 2.88
N ALA A 364 -28.40 -5.14 2.92
CA ALA A 364 -29.03 -4.36 1.86
C ALA A 364 -29.52 -3.06 2.49
N GLU A 365 -28.97 -1.89 2.16
CA GLU A 365 -29.54 -0.66 2.74
C GLU A 365 -31.01 -0.49 2.30
N PRO A 366 -31.97 -0.25 3.21
CA PRO A 366 -31.82 0.13 4.63
C PRO A 366 -32.13 -0.99 5.66
N GLU A 367 -32.18 -2.28 5.28
CA GLU A 367 -32.46 -3.41 6.20
C GLU A 367 -31.34 -4.47 6.21
N GLU A 368 -30.80 -4.75 7.40
CA GLU A 368 -29.90 -5.89 7.64
C GLU A 368 -30.73 -7.18 7.74
N LEU A 369 -30.45 -8.16 6.87
CA LEU A 369 -31.14 -9.46 6.91
C LEU A 369 -30.16 -10.56 7.37
N GLU A 370 -30.31 -10.97 8.63
CA GLU A 370 -29.57 -12.10 9.18
C GLU A 370 -30.15 -13.43 8.67
N LEU A 371 -29.40 -14.15 7.83
CA LEU A 371 -29.86 -15.42 7.24
C LEU A 371 -29.88 -16.61 8.22
N ASN A 372 -29.69 -16.40 9.52
CA ASN A 372 -29.58 -17.46 10.53
C ASN A 372 -30.80 -17.60 11.44
N THR A 373 -31.83 -16.76 11.32
CA THR A 373 -33.04 -16.86 12.13
C THR A 373 -34.06 -17.79 11.46
N ASP A 374 -34.81 -18.54 12.27
CA ASP A 374 -35.74 -19.60 11.82
C ASP A 374 -37.08 -19.06 11.25
N GLU A 375 -37.15 -17.79 10.86
CA GLU A 375 -38.38 -17.22 10.31
C GLU A 375 -38.47 -17.42 8.78
N ASN A 376 -39.46 -18.24 8.41
CA ASN A 376 -39.72 -18.67 7.05
C ASN A 376 -40.36 -17.53 6.23
N SER A 377 -39.55 -16.58 5.74
CA SER A 377 -40.01 -15.55 4.80
C SER A 377 -39.92 -16.08 3.36
N GLY A 378 -41.08 -16.25 2.73
CA GLY A 378 -41.24 -16.78 1.36
C GLY A 378 -40.83 -15.82 0.24
N SER A 379 -39.78 -15.03 0.42
CA SER A 379 -39.35 -14.00 -0.51
C SER A 379 -38.46 -14.60 -1.63
N VAL A 380 -38.86 -14.46 -2.88
CA VAL A 380 -38.04 -14.85 -4.05
C VAL A 380 -37.28 -13.62 -4.54
N MET A 381 -35.94 -13.62 -4.45
CA MET A 381 -35.08 -12.53 -4.97
C MET A 381 -34.49 -12.88 -6.34
N ALA A 382 -34.33 -11.87 -7.20
CA ALA A 382 -33.74 -12.02 -8.53
C ALA A 382 -32.21 -11.94 -8.49
N VAL A 383 -31.53 -12.74 -9.31
CA VAL A 383 -30.04 -12.86 -9.37
C VAL A 383 -29.29 -11.52 -9.54
N PRO A 384 -29.79 -10.52 -10.29
CA PRO A 384 -29.13 -9.21 -10.39
C PRO A 384 -29.16 -8.38 -9.09
N GLU A 385 -30.13 -8.61 -8.20
CA GLU A 385 -30.16 -7.97 -6.87
C GLU A 385 -29.16 -8.61 -5.91
N VAL A 386 -29.02 -9.94 -5.96
CA VAL A 386 -28.03 -10.69 -5.17
C VAL A 386 -26.59 -10.31 -5.55
N MET A 387 -26.34 -10.01 -6.83
CA MET A 387 -25.03 -9.59 -7.33
C MET A 387 -24.63 -8.16 -6.92
N ARG A 388 -25.58 -7.33 -6.43
CA ARG A 388 -25.30 -6.00 -5.90
C ARG A 388 -24.99 -5.98 -4.40
N MET A 389 -25.03 -7.14 -3.73
CA MET A 389 -24.78 -7.26 -2.29
C MET A 389 -23.31 -7.59 -2.01
N THR A 390 -22.67 -6.78 -1.16
CA THR A 390 -21.28 -6.94 -0.74
C THR A 390 -21.16 -8.00 0.35
N LEU A 391 -20.26 -8.98 0.14
CA LEU A 391 -20.06 -10.10 1.05
C LEU A 391 -19.00 -9.72 2.10
N SER A 392 -19.42 -9.38 3.33
CA SER A 392 -18.53 -9.14 4.46
C SER A 392 -18.29 -10.44 5.22
N VAL A 393 -17.06 -10.96 5.16
CA VAL A 393 -16.61 -12.06 6.04
C VAL A 393 -16.00 -11.41 7.28
N LEU A 394 -16.81 -11.20 8.32
CA LEU A 394 -16.34 -10.63 9.58
C LEU A 394 -15.66 -11.70 10.46
N GLY A 395 -14.34 -11.56 10.62
CA GLY A 395 -13.63 -12.02 11.82
C GLY A 395 -13.94 -11.10 13.00
N MET A 396 -14.02 -11.66 14.20
CA MET A 396 -14.53 -11.02 15.42
C MET A 396 -13.64 -9.89 15.97
N ALA A 397 -14.33 -8.91 16.59
CA ALA A 397 -13.89 -7.78 17.45
C ALA A 397 -13.32 -6.55 16.72
N GLY A 398 -13.82 -5.32 16.82
CA GLY A 398 -14.93 -4.74 17.59
C GLY A 398 -14.60 -3.26 17.88
N ALA A 399 -15.34 -2.30 17.29
CA ALA A 399 -15.67 -0.97 17.84
C ALA A 399 -16.42 -0.12 16.79
N ARG A 400 -17.32 0.72 17.29
CA ARG A 400 -18.48 1.35 16.63
C ARG A 400 -18.22 2.77 16.11
N MET A 401 -19.15 3.18 15.24
CA MET A 401 -19.64 4.55 14.92
C MET A 401 -18.79 5.42 13.98
N GLY A 402 -19.36 6.14 13.01
CA GLY A 402 -20.76 6.43 12.73
C GLY A 402 -20.98 6.98 11.32
N ALA A 403 -22.24 6.93 10.89
CA ALA A 403 -22.76 7.31 9.58
C ALA A 403 -23.16 8.78 9.49
N ALA A 404 -23.21 9.29 8.26
CA ALA A 404 -24.08 10.34 7.66
C ALA A 404 -23.33 10.92 6.43
N ASP A 405 -23.87 11.15 5.25
CA ASP A 405 -25.17 10.97 4.56
C ASP A 405 -24.82 11.20 3.05
N ARG A 406 -25.21 10.35 2.08
CA ARG A 406 -26.34 10.51 1.12
C ARG A 406 -26.39 11.85 0.39
N ASP A 407 -26.64 12.01 -0.92
CA ASP A 407 -26.99 11.23 -2.13
C ASP A 407 -26.57 12.14 -3.33
N CYS A 408 -26.35 11.77 -4.59
CA CYS A 408 -27.34 11.29 -5.56
C CYS A 408 -26.70 11.11 -6.96
N VAL A 409 -26.92 9.92 -7.54
CA VAL A 409 -27.39 9.59 -8.91
C VAL A 409 -26.77 10.28 -10.15
N LEU A 410 -26.26 9.39 -11.01
CA LEU A 410 -25.93 9.57 -12.43
C LEU A 410 -27.18 9.77 -13.29
N THR A 411 -27.12 10.70 -14.25
CA THR A 411 -27.82 10.57 -15.53
C THR A 411 -26.87 10.93 -16.67
N GLU A 412 -26.70 9.99 -17.59
CA GLU A 412 -26.07 10.20 -18.89
C GLU A 412 -26.94 11.15 -19.72
N GLU A 413 -26.34 12.21 -20.26
CA GLU A 413 -26.75 12.79 -21.54
C GLU A 413 -25.51 13.43 -22.19
N GLN A 414 -25.29 13.07 -23.46
CA GLN A 414 -24.17 13.53 -24.28
C GLN A 414 -24.34 15.02 -24.59
N GLU A 415 -23.33 15.85 -24.33
CA GLU A 415 -23.11 17.07 -25.10
C GLU A 415 -21.71 17.64 -24.89
N ASN A 416 -21.02 17.95 -26.00
CA ASN A 416 -19.78 18.74 -26.05
C ASN A 416 -19.92 19.99 -25.17
N THR A 417 -19.27 19.99 -24.00
CA THR A 417 -19.13 21.19 -23.17
C THR A 417 -17.69 21.33 -22.71
N LYS A 418 -17.13 22.52 -23.00
CA LYS A 418 -15.84 22.98 -22.51
C LYS A 418 -15.75 22.74 -21.00
N LEU A 419 -14.70 22.05 -20.56
CA LEU A 419 -14.32 21.93 -19.16
C LEU A 419 -14.46 23.29 -18.47
N SER A 420 -15.25 23.32 -17.40
CA SER A 420 -15.45 24.54 -16.62
C SER A 420 -14.16 24.87 -15.86
N LEU A 421 -13.86 26.16 -15.70
CA LEU A 421 -12.72 26.70 -14.96
C LEU A 421 -12.64 26.26 -13.48
N GLN A 422 -13.65 25.52 -12.97
CA GLN A 422 -13.67 24.96 -11.61
C GLN A 422 -13.15 23.52 -11.53
N GLU A 423 -12.96 22.82 -12.66
CA GLU A 423 -12.35 21.48 -12.69
C GLU A 423 -10.82 21.54 -12.85
N THR A 424 -10.29 22.67 -13.30
CA THR A 424 -8.84 22.97 -13.34
C THR A 424 -8.22 23.19 -11.96
N ASP A 425 -9.03 23.45 -10.92
CA ASP A 425 -8.56 23.63 -9.53
C ASP A 425 -8.22 22.31 -8.80
N LYS A 426 -8.30 21.17 -9.49
CA LYS A 426 -7.85 19.86 -8.99
C LYS A 426 -6.63 19.33 -9.75
N ALA A 427 -5.69 20.22 -10.10
CA ALA A 427 -4.52 19.90 -10.92
C ALA A 427 -3.50 18.93 -10.27
N TRP A 428 -3.73 18.49 -9.03
CA TRP A 428 -2.80 17.63 -8.29
C TRP A 428 -3.61 16.58 -7.53
N ARG A 429 -3.52 15.31 -7.91
CA ARG A 429 -3.98 14.20 -7.06
C ARG A 429 -2.74 13.51 -6.51
N LEU A 430 -2.57 13.47 -5.19
CA LEU A 430 -1.57 12.60 -4.58
C LEU A 430 -2.06 11.15 -4.76
N ILE A 431 -1.36 10.37 -5.59
CA ILE A 431 -1.82 9.02 -5.98
C ILE A 431 -1.36 7.94 -5.00
N GLY A 432 -0.43 8.25 -4.10
CA GLY A 432 0.00 7.32 -3.08
C GLY A 432 0.69 8.02 -1.92
N LEU A 433 0.16 7.80 -0.72
CA LEU A 433 0.81 8.14 0.54
C LEU A 433 1.08 6.85 1.29
N HIS A 434 2.36 6.54 1.53
CA HIS A 434 2.71 5.47 2.46
C HIS A 434 3.38 6.04 3.69
N VAL A 435 2.77 5.74 4.83
CA VAL A 435 3.41 5.80 6.14
C VAL A 435 3.54 4.35 6.57
N ILE A 436 4.75 3.89 6.84
CA ILE A 436 5.00 2.54 7.34
C ILE A 436 5.39 2.71 8.80
N GLU A 437 4.47 2.38 9.69
CA GLU A 437 4.76 2.27 11.12
C GLU A 437 5.72 1.10 11.30
N ALA A 438 6.87 1.36 11.93
CA ALA A 438 7.92 0.38 12.18
C ALA A 438 7.78 -0.23 13.58
#